data_AF-A0A7Y9DT85-F1
#
_entry.id   AF-A0A7Y9DT85-F1
#
_cell.length_a   1.000
_cell.length_b   1.000
_cell.length_c   1.000
_cell.angle_alpha   90.00
_cell.angle_beta   90.00
_cell.angle_gamma   90.00
#
_symmetry.space_group_name_H-M   'P 1'
#
loop_
_entity.id
_entity.type
_entity.pdbx_description
1 polymer ?
#
loop_
_entity_poly.entity_id
_entity_poly.type
_entity_poly.pdbx_seq_one_letter_code
_entity_poly.pdbx_strand_id
1 'polypeptide(L)'
;MVLRSVGSLVARRPHVLTIAPATVDPALRLAVEAELGRRRWPVADSPADTDVVLVLGTPGPRLGGVVRAVWAGVPAPRVLTTVPTTGVVRSVLDDAAAALVDPHGRKASLLSPDDSNDALLPGGTGPEAQMADLAFYDRDGLALDALHVALGPVLPHWPAGLVVHATLAGDLITDARAEVLDVPASVGPGSRGRSPLGPDRTRLDILTRVFGLLGADHLAVRARRLRDQDPAPGDLTAFGRRLRRNRPLRWAVRGVPLVGGPVEERTLEQRVANLAGGLGGSLAPPVRPTAEKAVGALVGLELGAARLALAAMDPDTTLGAGPVAAHTPEEVTHQHH
;
A
#
# COMPACT_ATOMS: atom_id res chain seq x y z
N MET A 1 35.56 13.97 -3.42
CA MET A 1 35.27 14.56 -2.09
C MET A 1 33.78 14.90 -1.89
N VAL A 2 33.06 15.34 -2.94
CA VAL A 2 31.62 15.73 -2.87
C VAL A 2 30.66 14.55 -2.57
N LEU A 3 30.91 13.34 -3.08
CA LEU A 3 30.10 12.14 -2.79
C LEU A 3 30.12 11.71 -1.31
N ARG A 4 31.24 11.94 -0.60
CA ARG A 4 31.34 11.63 0.84
C ARG A 4 30.50 12.59 1.70
N SER A 5 30.31 13.84 1.27
CA SER A 5 29.51 14.80 2.06
C SER A 5 28.00 14.57 1.89
N VAL A 6 27.55 14.19 0.68
CA VAL A 6 26.14 13.85 0.43
C VAL A 6 25.75 12.56 1.13
N GLY A 7 26.59 11.51 1.09
CA GLY A 7 26.35 10.27 1.84
C GLY A 7 26.23 10.49 3.36
N SER A 8 27.00 11.44 3.91
CA SER A 8 26.94 11.78 5.34
C SER A 8 25.65 12.50 5.77
N LEU A 9 24.98 13.20 4.85
CA LEU A 9 23.72 13.90 5.11
C LEU A 9 22.53 12.95 4.97
N VAL A 10 22.53 12.12 3.92
CA VAL A 10 21.52 11.08 3.68
C VAL A 10 21.51 10.07 4.83
N ALA A 11 22.67 9.62 5.30
CA ALA A 11 22.76 8.66 6.39
C ALA A 11 22.18 9.16 7.74
N ARG A 12 21.99 10.47 7.91
CA ARG A 12 21.40 11.02 9.15
C ARG A 12 19.88 10.87 9.19
N ARG A 13 19.22 10.89 8.04
CA ARG A 13 17.76 10.77 7.90
C ARG A 13 17.40 10.10 6.56
N PRO A 14 17.74 8.82 6.40
CA PRO A 14 17.39 8.12 5.17
C PRO A 14 15.88 8.01 5.02
N HIS A 15 15.41 8.18 3.80
CA HIS A 15 14.04 7.94 3.39
C HIS A 15 13.84 6.44 3.15
N VAL A 16 12.91 5.86 3.90
CA VAL A 16 12.72 4.40 3.94
C VAL A 16 11.44 4.01 3.19
N LEU A 17 11.57 3.17 2.17
CA LEU A 17 10.44 2.55 1.48
C LEU A 17 10.26 1.13 2.02
N THR A 18 9.14 0.88 2.70
CA THR A 18 8.82 -0.45 3.24
C THR A 18 8.03 -1.28 2.23
N ILE A 19 8.45 -2.52 1.97
CA ILE A 19 7.74 -3.47 1.12
C ILE A 19 7.44 -4.71 1.96
N ALA A 20 6.20 -5.19 1.95
CA ALA A 20 5.81 -6.34 2.76
C ALA A 20 4.86 -7.29 1.99
N PRO A 21 4.98 -8.60 2.18
CA PRO A 21 4.01 -9.57 1.70
C PRO A 21 2.69 -9.42 2.46
N ALA A 22 1.61 -9.90 1.85
CA ALA A 22 0.30 -9.91 2.48
C ALA A 22 0.27 -10.73 3.80
N THR A 23 1.17 -11.70 3.93
CA THR A 23 1.34 -12.56 5.10
C THR A 23 2.22 -11.96 6.20
N VAL A 24 2.70 -10.72 6.04
CA VAL A 24 3.55 -10.07 7.05
C VAL A 24 2.82 -10.00 8.39
N ASP A 25 3.52 -10.33 9.47
CA ASP A 25 3.01 -10.11 10.82
C ASP A 25 2.78 -8.60 11.03
N PRO A 26 1.55 -8.16 11.34
CA PRO A 26 1.28 -6.76 11.63
C PRO A 26 2.17 -6.21 12.75
N ALA A 27 2.56 -7.01 13.74
CA ALA A 27 3.44 -6.58 14.82
C ALA A 27 4.86 -6.22 14.31
N LEU A 28 5.37 -6.92 13.29
CA LEU A 28 6.63 -6.56 12.64
C LEU A 28 6.53 -5.20 11.93
N ARG A 29 5.47 -4.98 11.15
CA ARG A 29 5.22 -3.67 10.52
C ARG A 29 5.16 -2.56 11.57
N LEU A 30 4.40 -2.77 12.65
CA LEU A 30 4.28 -1.76 13.72
C LEU A 30 5.60 -1.48 14.43
N ALA A 31 6.41 -2.51 14.69
CA ALA A 31 7.73 -2.35 15.30
C ALA A 31 8.68 -1.53 14.42
N VAL A 32 8.66 -1.77 13.10
CA VAL A 32 9.42 -0.97 12.12
C VAL A 32 8.93 0.47 12.09
N GLU A 33 7.62 0.71 11.95
CA GLU A 33 7.06 2.06 11.95
C GLU A 33 7.40 2.84 13.22
N ALA A 34 7.34 2.18 14.38
CA ALA A 34 7.69 2.78 15.66
C ALA A 34 9.18 3.16 15.72
N GLU A 35 10.07 2.26 15.27
CA GLU A 35 11.52 2.51 15.26
C GLU A 35 11.91 3.62 14.26
N LEU A 36 11.33 3.65 13.07
CA LEU A 36 11.49 4.76 12.11
C LEU A 36 11.03 6.09 12.74
N GLY A 37 9.90 6.07 13.44
CA GLY A 37 9.38 7.23 14.17
C GLY A 37 10.33 7.71 15.29
N ARG A 38 10.93 6.79 16.06
CA ARG A 38 11.92 7.12 17.11
C ARG A 38 13.17 7.77 16.52
N ARG A 39 13.64 7.27 15.37
CA ARG A 39 14.81 7.80 14.64
C ARG A 39 14.50 9.07 13.86
N ARG A 40 13.21 9.40 13.66
CA ARG A 40 12.72 10.46 12.77
C ARG A 40 13.18 10.24 11.33
N TRP A 41 13.21 8.98 10.91
CA TRP A 41 13.46 8.61 9.52
C TRP A 41 12.14 8.70 8.75
N PRO A 42 12.08 9.53 7.69
CA PRO A 42 10.87 9.66 6.88
C PRO A 42 10.57 8.37 6.13
N VAL A 43 9.29 8.12 5.89
CA VAL A 43 8.84 7.06 4.99
C VAL A 43 8.82 7.65 3.58
N ALA A 44 9.44 6.95 2.63
CA ALA A 44 9.48 7.38 1.24
C ALA A 44 8.16 7.06 0.53
N ASP A 45 7.71 7.97 -0.32
CA ASP A 45 6.48 7.78 -1.12
C ASP A 45 6.75 7.28 -2.54
N SER A 46 8.02 7.27 -2.98
CA SER A 46 8.43 6.80 -4.30
C SER A 46 9.86 6.24 -4.31
N PRO A 47 10.20 5.37 -5.28
CA PRO A 47 11.57 4.87 -5.43
C PRO A 47 12.61 5.97 -5.63
N ALA A 48 12.24 7.07 -6.30
CA ALA A 48 13.13 8.18 -6.59
C ALA A 48 13.56 8.97 -5.35
N ASP A 49 12.75 8.94 -4.29
CA ASP A 49 12.98 9.59 -3.00
C ASP A 49 13.39 8.57 -1.92
N THR A 50 13.87 7.38 -2.32
CA THR A 50 14.22 6.30 -1.38
C THR A 50 15.73 6.21 -1.21
N ASP A 51 16.19 6.05 0.03
CA ASP A 51 17.58 5.70 0.36
C ASP A 51 17.67 4.24 0.83
N VAL A 52 16.65 3.75 1.54
CA VAL A 52 16.58 2.37 2.07
C VAL A 52 15.30 1.69 1.62
N VAL A 53 15.43 0.63 0.82
CA VAL A 53 14.34 -0.32 0.59
C VAL A 53 14.38 -1.37 1.68
N LEU A 54 13.33 -1.42 2.50
CA LEU A 54 13.22 -2.29 3.66
C LEU A 54 12.12 -3.34 3.42
N VAL A 55 12.53 -4.59 3.19
CA VAL A 55 11.60 -5.70 3.00
C VAL A 55 11.23 -6.29 4.36
N LEU A 56 9.94 -6.39 4.66
CA LEU A 56 9.44 -6.93 5.93
C LEU A 56 9.06 -8.40 5.78
N GLY A 57 9.66 -9.28 6.57
CA GLY A 57 9.49 -10.72 6.43
C GLY A 57 10.14 -11.28 5.17
N THR A 58 9.68 -12.44 4.71
CA THR A 58 10.24 -13.11 3.53
C THR A 58 9.31 -12.92 2.34
N PRO A 59 9.72 -12.22 1.27
CA PRO A 59 8.90 -12.08 0.07
C PRO A 59 8.83 -13.42 -0.68
N GLY A 60 7.66 -13.73 -1.25
CA GLY A 60 7.53 -14.80 -2.23
C GLY A 60 8.12 -14.40 -3.59
N PRO A 61 8.10 -15.31 -4.58
CA PRO A 61 8.74 -15.07 -5.87
C PRO A 61 8.17 -13.86 -6.61
N ARG A 62 6.85 -13.63 -6.55
CA ARG A 62 6.21 -12.53 -7.27
C ARG A 62 6.53 -11.19 -6.63
N LEU A 63 6.41 -11.09 -5.31
CA LEU A 63 6.81 -9.88 -4.59
C LEU A 63 8.32 -9.64 -4.70
N GLY A 64 9.14 -10.69 -4.75
CA GLY A 64 10.58 -10.58 -5.01
C GLY A 64 10.89 -9.92 -6.36
N GLY A 65 10.08 -10.21 -7.39
CA GLY A 65 10.12 -9.49 -8.67
C GLY A 65 9.82 -7.99 -8.53
N VAL A 66 8.78 -7.64 -7.77
CA VAL A 66 8.44 -6.24 -7.47
C VAL A 66 9.56 -5.54 -6.71
N VAL A 67 10.16 -6.19 -5.71
CA VAL A 67 11.30 -5.64 -4.96
C VAL A 67 12.47 -5.31 -5.88
N ARG A 68 12.80 -6.21 -6.83
CA ARG A 68 13.86 -5.96 -7.82
C ARG A 68 13.53 -4.78 -8.74
N ALA A 69 12.29 -4.70 -9.23
CA ALA A 69 11.84 -3.61 -10.10
C ALA A 69 11.90 -2.25 -9.37
N VAL A 70 11.43 -2.19 -8.12
CA VAL A 70 11.53 -0.99 -7.29
C VAL A 70 12.98 -0.60 -7.06
N TRP A 71 13.82 -1.56 -6.64
CA TRP A 71 15.25 -1.34 -6.38
C TRP A 71 16.00 -0.77 -7.60
N ALA A 72 15.66 -1.22 -8.80
CA ALA A 72 16.24 -0.70 -10.04
C ALA A 72 16.02 0.81 -10.21
N GLY A 73 14.88 1.34 -9.75
CA GLY A 73 14.51 2.76 -9.82
C GLY A 73 15.02 3.63 -8.67
N VAL A 74 15.67 3.06 -7.65
CA VAL A 74 16.19 3.82 -6.50
C VAL A 74 17.54 4.46 -6.85
N PRO A 75 17.77 5.78 -6.67
CA PRO A 75 19.05 6.41 -6.95
C PRO A 75 20.11 6.06 -5.90
N ALA A 76 21.41 6.15 -6.25
CA ALA A 76 22.48 6.02 -5.27
C ALA A 76 22.68 7.35 -4.48
N PRO A 77 23.11 7.32 -3.19
CA PRO A 77 23.41 6.15 -2.36
C PRO A 77 22.15 5.40 -1.89
N ARG A 78 22.17 4.05 -1.95
CA ARG A 78 21.01 3.21 -1.66
C ARG A 78 21.35 1.92 -0.94
N VAL A 79 20.43 1.42 -0.12
CA VAL A 79 20.53 0.13 0.57
C VAL A 79 19.25 -0.66 0.41
N LEU A 80 19.37 -1.96 0.12
CA LEU A 80 18.27 -2.92 0.14
C LEU A 80 18.54 -3.94 1.25
N THR A 81 17.62 -4.06 2.20
CA THR A 81 17.77 -5.00 3.32
C THR A 81 16.42 -5.57 3.76
N THR A 82 16.46 -6.64 4.55
CA THR A 82 15.28 -7.37 5.02
C THR A 82 15.24 -7.42 6.54
N VAL A 83 14.06 -7.21 7.10
CA VAL A 83 13.77 -7.42 8.52
C VAL A 83 12.92 -8.67 8.66
N PRO A 84 13.49 -9.83 9.02
CA PRO A 84 12.73 -11.08 9.09
C PRO A 84 11.78 -11.13 10.29
N THR A 85 12.15 -10.51 11.41
CA THR A 85 11.41 -10.58 12.68
C THR A 85 11.53 -9.29 13.50
N THR A 86 10.64 -9.12 14.48
CA THR A 86 10.56 -7.93 15.33
C THR A 86 11.84 -7.68 16.15
N GLY A 87 12.52 -8.75 16.60
CA GLY A 87 13.67 -8.66 17.50
C GLY A 87 14.93 -8.02 16.87
N VAL A 88 15.02 -7.98 15.54
CA VAL A 88 16.20 -7.50 14.80
C VAL A 88 15.99 -6.14 14.13
N VAL A 89 14.80 -5.53 14.28
CA VAL A 89 14.46 -4.25 13.64
C VAL A 89 15.54 -3.19 13.87
N ARG A 90 15.95 -3.00 15.12
CA ARG A 90 16.92 -1.97 15.50
C ARG A 90 18.29 -2.20 14.87
N SER A 91 18.82 -3.42 14.97
CA SER A 91 20.14 -3.77 14.43
C SER A 91 20.16 -3.68 12.90
N VAL A 92 19.11 -4.13 12.22
CA VAL A 92 19.02 -4.02 10.76
C VAL A 92 18.99 -2.57 10.29
N LEU A 93 18.30 -1.69 11.00
CA LEU A 93 18.29 -0.25 10.67
C LEU A 93 19.63 0.42 10.99
N ASP A 94 20.32 0.04 12.07
CA ASP A 94 21.68 0.50 12.36
C ASP A 94 22.67 0.09 11.25
N ASP A 95 22.58 -1.16 10.80
CA ASP A 95 23.39 -1.68 9.69
C ASP A 95 23.07 -0.99 8.36
N ALA A 96 21.80 -0.68 8.09
CA ALA A 96 21.41 0.06 6.88
C ALA A 96 21.99 1.48 6.85
N ALA A 97 21.97 2.19 7.98
CA ALA A 97 22.61 3.50 8.08
C ALA A 97 24.13 3.43 7.87
N ALA A 98 24.78 2.41 8.44
CA ALA A 98 26.21 2.20 8.25
C ALA A 98 26.56 1.93 6.77
N ALA A 99 25.75 1.12 6.08
CA ALA A 99 25.93 0.79 4.66
C ALA A 99 25.72 2.00 3.72
N LEU A 100 24.90 2.98 4.10
CA LEU A 100 24.77 4.25 3.35
C LEU A 100 26.04 5.13 3.45
N VAL A 101 26.80 5.02 4.55
CA VAL A 101 28.05 5.79 4.74
C VAL A 101 29.24 5.11 4.07
N ASP A 102 29.32 3.78 4.17
CA ASP A 102 30.39 2.97 3.55
C ASP A 102 29.80 1.76 2.79
N PRO A 103 29.45 1.93 1.51
CA PRO A 103 28.86 0.88 0.69
C PRO A 103 29.80 -0.31 0.43
N HIS A 104 31.11 -0.13 0.63
CA HIS A 104 32.13 -1.15 0.29
C HIS A 104 32.42 -2.09 1.47
N GLY A 105 31.91 -1.79 2.66
CA GLY A 105 32.16 -2.55 3.88
C GLY A 105 31.27 -3.79 4.08
N ARG A 106 30.20 -4.00 3.30
CA ARG A 106 29.31 -5.18 3.49
C ARG A 106 28.45 -5.52 2.27
N LYS A 107 28.48 -6.78 1.83
CA LYS A 107 27.55 -7.33 0.82
C LYS A 107 26.15 -7.44 1.42
N ALA A 108 25.19 -6.68 0.91
CA ALA A 108 23.77 -6.88 1.21
C ALA A 108 23.31 -8.23 0.60
N SER A 109 23.06 -9.20 1.46
CA SER A 109 22.72 -10.58 1.11
C SER A 109 21.23 -10.73 0.82
N LEU A 110 20.77 -10.35 -0.38
CA LEU A 110 19.43 -10.72 -0.86
C LEU A 110 19.41 -11.25 -2.29
N LEU A 111 20.52 -11.20 -3.02
CA LEU A 111 20.62 -11.67 -4.40
C LEU A 111 21.77 -12.67 -4.55
N SER A 112 21.53 -13.91 -4.12
CA SER A 112 22.18 -15.09 -4.69
C SER A 112 21.19 -16.25 -4.53
N PRO A 113 20.70 -16.77 -5.66
CA PRO A 113 21.32 -17.98 -6.19
C PRO A 113 21.50 -17.96 -7.72
N ASP A 114 22.68 -18.42 -8.13
CA ASP A 114 23.04 -18.97 -9.44
C ASP A 114 22.85 -18.07 -10.67
N ASP A 115 23.89 -17.30 -11.02
CA ASP A 115 24.06 -16.78 -12.38
C ASP A 115 25.50 -17.09 -12.84
N SER A 116 25.61 -18.19 -13.57
CA SER A 116 26.78 -18.53 -14.39
C SER A 116 26.27 -19.17 -15.67
N ASN A 117 25.65 -18.36 -16.53
CA ASN A 117 25.70 -18.64 -17.96
C ASN A 117 25.52 -17.36 -18.79
N ASP A 118 26.54 -16.51 -18.78
CA ASP A 118 26.79 -15.60 -19.89
C ASP A 118 27.39 -16.41 -21.04
N ALA A 119 26.54 -16.76 -22.02
CA ALA A 119 26.98 -17.18 -23.34
C ALA A 119 26.50 -16.15 -24.36
N LEU A 120 27.47 -15.44 -24.93
CA LEU A 120 27.37 -14.52 -26.06
C LEU A 120 26.49 -15.07 -27.19
N LEU A 121 25.65 -14.21 -27.78
CA LEU A 121 25.38 -14.20 -29.22
C LEU A 121 25.23 -12.74 -29.72
N PRO A 122 25.91 -12.35 -30.81
CA PRO A 122 25.72 -11.05 -31.45
C PRO A 122 24.79 -11.13 -32.69
N GLY A 123 24.09 -10.03 -32.98
CA GLY A 123 23.73 -9.61 -34.34
C GLY A 123 22.34 -10.02 -34.86
N GLY A 124 21.49 -9.02 -35.11
CA GLY A 124 20.23 -9.18 -35.86
C GLY A 124 19.52 -7.84 -36.07
N THR A 125 19.82 -7.19 -37.19
CA THR A 125 19.23 -5.95 -37.71
C THR A 125 17.78 -6.10 -38.21
N GLY A 126 16.95 -5.07 -37.94
CA GLY A 126 15.84 -4.62 -38.79
C GLY A 126 14.46 -4.49 -38.11
N PRO A 127 13.52 -3.70 -38.65
CA PRO A 127 13.64 -2.34 -39.17
C PRO A 127 12.78 -1.34 -38.37
N GLU A 128 13.15 -0.06 -38.48
CA GLU A 128 12.35 1.09 -38.06
C GLU A 128 10.97 1.06 -38.75
N ALA A 129 9.89 1.02 -37.96
CA ALA A 129 8.55 1.31 -38.45
C ALA A 129 8.18 2.75 -38.07
N GLN A 130 8.22 3.55 -39.13
CA GLN A 130 7.85 4.93 -39.30
C GLN A 130 6.53 5.36 -38.66
N MET A 131 6.50 6.65 -38.34
CA MET A 131 5.32 7.41 -37.98
C MET A 131 4.30 7.54 -39.13
N ALA A 132 3.05 7.75 -38.69
CA ALA A 132 1.95 8.44 -39.35
C ALA A 132 1.20 7.70 -40.46
N ASP A 133 0.01 7.21 -40.10
CA ASP A 133 -1.16 7.35 -40.97
C ASP A 133 -2.30 7.99 -40.16
N LEU A 134 -2.58 9.26 -40.47
CA LEU A 134 -3.65 10.06 -39.90
C LEU A 134 -4.92 9.82 -40.72
N ALA A 135 -5.68 8.80 -40.37
CA ALA A 135 -7.08 8.70 -40.81
C ALA A 135 -7.95 9.49 -39.82
N PHE A 136 -8.37 10.66 -40.29
CA PHE A 136 -9.35 11.56 -39.70
C PHE A 136 -10.69 10.84 -39.55
N TYR A 137 -10.90 10.13 -38.44
CA TYR A 137 -12.23 9.98 -37.87
C TYR A 137 -12.42 11.13 -36.90
N ASP A 138 -13.60 11.71 -36.98
CA ASP A 138 -14.23 12.65 -36.05
C ASP A 138 -14.01 12.20 -34.59
N ARG A 139 -12.81 12.45 -34.05
CA ARG A 139 -12.53 12.42 -32.62
C ARG A 139 -13.16 13.68 -32.08
N ASP A 140 -14.45 13.65 -31.82
CA ASP A 140 -14.98 14.47 -30.76
C ASP A 140 -14.07 14.23 -29.54
N GLY A 141 -13.51 15.28 -28.95
CA GLY A 141 -12.54 15.17 -27.85
C GLY A 141 -13.14 14.62 -26.55
N LEU A 142 -14.12 13.73 -26.66
CA LEU A 142 -14.98 13.15 -25.64
C LEU A 142 -14.77 11.64 -25.47
N ALA A 143 -14.04 10.97 -26.36
CA ALA A 143 -13.58 9.61 -26.12
C ALA A 143 -12.43 9.62 -25.10
N LEU A 144 -12.76 9.42 -23.82
CA LEU A 144 -11.76 9.12 -22.80
C LEU A 144 -11.10 7.78 -23.13
N ASP A 145 -9.84 7.81 -23.57
CA ASP A 145 -9.06 6.59 -23.79
C ASP A 145 -8.98 5.80 -22.47
N ALA A 146 -9.47 4.56 -22.48
CA ALA A 146 -9.42 3.68 -21.32
C ALA A 146 -7.96 3.27 -21.03
N LEU A 147 -7.46 3.60 -19.84
CA LEU A 147 -6.10 3.28 -19.41
C LEU A 147 -6.11 2.09 -18.44
N HIS A 148 -5.44 1.00 -18.80
CA HIS A 148 -5.24 -0.14 -17.91
C HIS A 148 -3.99 0.07 -17.05
N VAL A 149 -4.16 0.05 -15.72
CA VAL A 149 -3.08 0.25 -14.74
C VAL A 149 -3.07 -0.85 -13.68
N ALA A 150 -1.88 -1.16 -13.17
CA ALA A 150 -1.70 -1.96 -11.96
C ALA A 150 -1.29 -1.03 -10.82
N LEU A 151 -2.14 -0.90 -9.81
CA LEU A 151 -1.91 -0.08 -8.61
C LEU A 151 -1.39 -0.95 -7.47
N GLY A 152 -0.35 -0.50 -6.78
CA GLY A 152 0.29 -1.25 -5.69
C GLY A 152 1.37 -2.22 -6.19
N PRO A 153 1.96 -3.04 -5.30
CA PRO A 153 1.69 -3.15 -3.87
C PRO A 153 2.48 -2.16 -3.00
N VAL A 154 3.28 -1.28 -3.61
CA VAL A 154 4.25 -0.40 -2.90
C VAL A 154 3.79 1.05 -2.76
N LEU A 155 2.50 1.33 -2.97
CA LEU A 155 1.95 2.68 -2.84
C LEU A 155 1.87 3.12 -1.36
N PRO A 156 1.97 4.42 -1.06
CA PRO A 156 1.80 4.93 0.29
C PRO A 156 0.44 4.56 0.89
N HIS A 157 0.47 4.08 2.14
CA HIS A 157 -0.72 3.64 2.89
C HIS A 157 -1.52 2.50 2.23
N TRP A 158 -0.90 1.76 1.32
CA TRP A 158 -1.52 0.66 0.59
C TRP A 158 -1.53 -0.67 1.37
N PRO A 159 -2.54 -1.54 1.19
CA PRO A 159 -2.54 -2.87 1.81
C PRO A 159 -1.38 -3.74 1.31
N ALA A 160 -0.66 -4.37 2.24
CA ALA A 160 0.50 -5.20 1.91
C ALA A 160 0.13 -6.34 0.94
N GLY A 161 0.95 -6.51 -0.10
CA GLY A 161 0.79 -7.55 -1.12
C GLY A 161 -0.38 -7.38 -2.10
N LEU A 162 -1.24 -6.37 -1.94
CA LEU A 162 -2.38 -6.14 -2.83
C LEU A 162 -1.96 -5.43 -4.11
N VAL A 163 -2.39 -5.95 -5.25
CA VAL A 163 -2.36 -5.30 -6.56
C VAL A 163 -3.80 -5.10 -7.01
N VAL A 164 -4.12 -3.89 -7.47
CA VAL A 164 -5.41 -3.58 -8.09
C VAL A 164 -5.19 -3.35 -9.57
N HIS A 165 -5.71 -4.26 -10.39
CA HIS A 165 -5.77 -4.11 -11.83
C HIS A 165 -6.99 -3.28 -12.15
N ALA A 166 -6.81 -2.03 -12.58
CA ALA A 166 -7.89 -1.09 -12.81
C ALA A 166 -7.90 -0.60 -14.26
N THR A 167 -9.09 -0.29 -14.75
CA THR A 167 -9.31 0.48 -15.98
C THR A 167 -9.75 1.88 -15.58
N LEU A 168 -9.05 2.90 -16.08
CA LEU A 168 -9.31 4.31 -15.78
C LEU A 168 -9.87 5.03 -17.01
N ALA A 169 -10.91 5.83 -16.81
CA ALA A 169 -11.37 6.85 -17.75
C ALA A 169 -11.08 8.22 -17.12
N GLY A 170 -9.91 8.80 -17.43
CA GLY A 170 -9.37 9.91 -16.65
C GLY A 170 -8.90 9.42 -15.28
N ASP A 171 -9.50 9.93 -14.21
CA ASP A 171 -9.27 9.46 -12.83
C ASP A 171 -10.37 8.52 -12.31
N LEU A 172 -11.45 8.33 -13.07
CA LEU A 172 -12.56 7.45 -12.73
C LEU A 172 -12.20 5.98 -12.97
N ILE A 173 -12.40 5.13 -11.97
CA ILE A 173 -12.25 3.68 -12.11
C ILE A 173 -13.52 3.09 -12.73
N THR A 174 -13.39 2.48 -13.90
CA THR A 174 -14.50 1.85 -14.62
C THR A 174 -14.54 0.32 -14.47
N ASP A 175 -13.38 -0.31 -14.23
CA ASP A 175 -13.25 -1.73 -13.89
C ASP A 175 -12.12 -1.90 -12.87
N ALA A 176 -12.25 -2.85 -11.95
CA ALA A 176 -11.23 -3.11 -10.94
C ALA A 176 -11.22 -4.58 -10.50
N ARG A 177 -10.03 -5.19 -10.46
CA ARG A 177 -9.82 -6.57 -10.01
C ARG A 177 -8.70 -6.65 -8.99
N ALA A 178 -8.95 -7.43 -7.94
CA ALA A 178 -7.97 -7.66 -6.87
C ALA A 178 -7.05 -8.81 -7.23
N GLU A 179 -5.77 -8.62 -6.98
CA GLU A 179 -4.77 -9.69 -6.94
C GLU A 179 -3.94 -9.56 -5.67
N VAL A 180 -3.74 -10.65 -4.94
CA VAL A 180 -2.83 -10.66 -3.79
C VAL A 180 -1.61 -11.50 -4.14
N LEU A 181 -0.43 -10.88 -4.08
CA LEU A 181 0.82 -11.54 -4.43
C LEU A 181 1.21 -12.59 -3.39
N ASP A 182 1.66 -13.75 -3.90
CA ASP A 182 2.22 -14.86 -3.11
C ASP A 182 1.28 -15.43 -2.02
N VAL A 183 -0.04 -15.19 -2.13
CA VAL A 183 -1.07 -15.82 -1.29
C VAL A 183 -1.91 -16.76 -2.17
N PRO A 184 -2.04 -18.05 -1.80
CA PRO A 184 -2.90 -18.95 -2.55
C PRO A 184 -4.37 -18.52 -2.44
N ALA A 185 -5.14 -18.68 -3.52
CA ALA A 185 -6.53 -18.24 -3.63
C ALA A 185 -7.50 -18.86 -2.60
N SER A 186 -7.08 -19.90 -1.89
CA SER A 186 -7.92 -20.75 -1.04
C SER A 186 -7.37 -20.86 0.37
N VAL A 187 -7.44 -19.78 1.16
CA VAL A 187 -7.17 -19.85 2.60
C VAL A 187 -8.44 -20.27 3.35
N GLY A 188 -8.33 -21.30 4.18
CA GLY A 188 -9.43 -21.92 4.92
C GLY A 188 -10.09 -20.99 5.97
N PRO A 189 -11.22 -21.41 6.59
CA PRO A 189 -12.13 -20.53 7.34
C PRO A 189 -11.64 -19.98 8.70
N GLY A 190 -10.46 -20.36 9.17
CA GLY A 190 -10.03 -20.05 10.54
C GLY A 190 -9.61 -18.59 10.71
N SER A 191 -10.47 -17.78 11.35
CA SER A 191 -10.28 -16.35 11.70
C SER A 191 -10.48 -15.28 10.61
N ARG A 192 -11.42 -15.52 9.68
CA ARG A 192 -11.75 -14.55 8.60
C ARG A 192 -12.05 -13.13 9.12
N GLY A 193 -11.28 -12.15 8.66
CA GLY A 193 -11.63 -10.73 8.71
C GLY A 193 -11.42 -10.03 10.06
N ARG A 194 -10.72 -10.64 11.02
CA ARG A 194 -10.33 -9.97 12.27
C ARG A 194 -8.82 -9.72 12.28
N SER A 195 -8.44 -8.51 12.67
CA SER A 195 -7.04 -8.14 12.83
C SER A 195 -6.44 -8.74 14.11
N PRO A 196 -5.17 -9.21 14.08
CA PRO A 196 -4.47 -9.71 15.26
C PRO A 196 -4.04 -8.61 16.23
N LEU A 197 -4.10 -7.33 15.83
CA LEU A 197 -3.63 -6.19 16.65
C LEU A 197 -4.57 -5.83 17.82
N GLY A 198 -5.76 -6.44 17.89
CA GLY A 198 -6.83 -6.02 18.79
C GLY A 198 -7.63 -4.82 18.23
N PRO A 199 -8.82 -4.54 18.77
CA PRO A 199 -9.79 -3.67 18.13
C PRO A 199 -9.34 -2.20 18.05
N ASP A 200 -8.81 -1.62 19.13
CA ASP A 200 -8.43 -0.20 19.14
C ASP A 200 -7.16 0.08 18.34
N ARG A 201 -6.16 -0.80 18.42
CA ARG A 201 -4.97 -0.68 17.56
C ARG A 201 -5.33 -0.80 16.08
N THR A 202 -6.28 -1.68 15.73
CA THR A 202 -6.78 -1.79 14.36
C THR A 202 -7.46 -0.50 13.91
N ARG A 203 -8.35 0.07 14.74
CA ARG A 203 -9.00 1.36 14.43
C ARG A 203 -8.00 2.49 14.25
N LEU A 204 -7.02 2.60 15.16
CA LEU A 204 -5.97 3.63 15.08
C LEU A 204 -5.07 3.44 13.85
N ASP A 205 -4.78 2.19 13.47
CA ASP A 205 -3.99 1.88 12.28
C ASP A 205 -4.72 2.26 10.99
N ILE A 206 -6.02 1.95 10.90
CA ILE A 206 -6.89 2.37 9.79
C ILE A 206 -6.96 3.91 9.72
N LEU A 207 -7.25 4.55 10.85
CA LEU A 207 -7.33 6.01 10.92
C LEU A 207 -5.99 6.68 10.55
N THR A 208 -4.86 6.09 10.95
CA THR A 208 -3.52 6.59 10.58
C THR A 208 -3.33 6.61 9.06
N ARG A 209 -3.73 5.55 8.36
CA ARG A 209 -3.66 5.47 6.89
C ARG A 209 -4.60 6.48 6.21
N VAL A 210 -5.84 6.59 6.68
CA VAL A 210 -6.80 7.56 6.15
C VAL A 210 -6.29 8.99 6.34
N PHE A 211 -5.78 9.33 7.53
CA PHE A 211 -5.26 10.67 7.81
C PHE A 211 -4.01 11.01 6.98
N GLY A 212 -3.13 10.03 6.73
CA GLY A 212 -1.98 10.23 5.85
C GLY A 212 -2.40 10.56 4.42
N LEU A 213 -3.36 9.83 3.86
CA LEU A 213 -3.89 10.12 2.51
C LEU A 213 -4.63 11.47 2.41
N LEU A 214 -5.23 11.92 3.51
CA LEU A 214 -5.87 13.25 3.58
C LEU A 214 -4.88 14.40 3.81
N GLY A 215 -3.57 14.12 3.98
CA GLY A 215 -2.57 15.13 4.37
C GLY A 215 -2.76 15.66 5.79
N ALA A 216 -3.52 14.97 6.64
CA ALA A 216 -3.78 15.33 8.02
C ALA A 216 -2.71 14.76 8.97
N ASP A 217 -1.43 15.07 8.69
CA ASP A 217 -0.26 14.42 9.32
C ASP A 217 -0.26 14.49 10.85
N HIS A 218 -0.71 15.61 11.41
CA HIS A 218 -0.81 15.78 12.86
C HIS A 218 -1.79 14.76 13.49
N LEU A 219 -2.89 14.42 12.81
CA LEU A 219 -3.82 13.39 13.25
C LEU A 219 -3.23 12.00 13.05
N ALA A 220 -2.56 11.74 11.92
CA ALA A 220 -1.87 10.47 11.66
C ALA A 220 -0.80 10.18 12.73
N VAL A 221 0.04 11.17 13.05
CA VAL A 221 1.06 11.07 14.12
C VAL A 221 0.41 10.85 15.48
N ARG A 222 -0.69 11.53 15.80
CA ARG A 222 -1.38 11.35 17.08
C ARG A 222 -2.00 9.96 17.20
N ALA A 223 -2.66 9.47 16.14
CA ALA A 223 -3.24 8.13 16.09
C ALA A 223 -2.15 7.05 16.24
N ARG A 224 -1.03 7.20 15.52
CA ARG A 224 0.14 6.31 15.63
C ARG A 224 0.71 6.27 17.05
N ARG A 225 0.90 7.42 17.69
CA ARG A 225 1.37 7.47 19.10
C ARG A 225 0.43 6.75 20.05
N LEU A 226 -0.89 6.97 19.92
CA LEU A 226 -1.88 6.26 20.73
C LEU A 226 -1.88 4.75 20.42
N ARG A 227 -1.59 4.32 19.19
CA ARG A 227 -1.49 2.90 18.84
C ARG A 227 -0.30 2.23 19.53
N ASP A 228 0.83 2.93 19.56
CA ASP A 228 2.12 2.39 19.99
C ASP A 228 2.36 2.49 21.52
N GLN A 229 1.65 3.38 22.23
CA GLN A 229 1.87 3.66 23.66
C GLN A 229 0.91 2.96 24.64
N ASP A 230 -0.01 2.13 24.12
CA ASP A 230 -1.04 1.43 24.91
C ASP A 230 -1.77 2.34 25.94
N PRO A 231 -2.47 3.39 25.45
CA PRO A 231 -3.02 4.45 26.28
C PRO A 231 -4.21 3.97 27.12
N ALA A 232 -4.50 4.72 28.18
CA ALA A 232 -5.70 4.47 28.98
C ALA A 232 -6.97 4.61 28.12
N PRO A 233 -8.03 3.81 28.37
CA PRO A 233 -9.28 3.86 27.59
C PRO A 233 -9.93 5.25 27.53
N GLY A 234 -9.75 6.07 28.58
CA GLY A 234 -10.24 7.44 28.64
C GLY A 234 -9.59 8.37 27.60
N ASP A 235 -8.29 8.17 27.31
CA ASP A 235 -7.55 8.94 26.31
C ASP A 235 -8.01 8.60 24.89
N LEU A 236 -8.25 7.31 24.64
CA LEU A 236 -8.82 6.81 23.38
C LEU A 236 -10.22 7.39 23.16
N THR A 237 -11.08 7.32 24.18
CA THR A 237 -12.43 7.87 24.13
C THR A 237 -12.42 9.40 23.92
N ALA A 238 -11.47 10.11 24.55
CA ALA A 238 -11.32 11.55 24.35
C ALA A 238 -10.86 11.89 22.93
N PHE A 239 -9.91 11.13 22.38
CA PHE A 239 -9.44 11.28 21.01
C PHE A 239 -10.55 11.00 20.00
N GLY A 240 -11.28 9.89 20.15
CA GLY A 240 -12.44 9.55 19.32
C GLY A 240 -13.52 10.64 19.31
N ARG A 241 -13.83 11.22 20.48
CA ARG A 241 -14.75 12.37 20.60
C ARG A 241 -14.24 13.62 19.87
N ARG A 242 -12.94 13.91 19.92
CA ARG A 242 -12.33 15.03 19.20
C ARG A 242 -12.42 14.84 17.69
N LEU A 243 -12.12 13.63 17.19
CA LEU A 243 -12.22 13.30 15.77
C LEU A 243 -13.64 13.50 15.24
N ARG A 244 -14.66 12.99 15.94
CA ARG A 244 -16.07 13.15 15.56
C ARG A 244 -16.55 14.61 15.54
N ARG A 245 -15.90 15.50 16.30
CA ARG A 245 -16.20 16.93 16.34
C ARG A 245 -15.40 17.75 15.32
N ASN A 246 -14.42 17.15 14.65
CA ASN A 246 -13.56 17.83 13.70
C ASN A 246 -14.31 18.07 12.37
N ARG A 247 -14.71 19.32 12.13
CA ARG A 247 -15.48 19.72 10.92
C ARG A 247 -14.68 19.57 9.63
N PRO A 248 -13.41 20.06 9.53
CA PRO A 248 -12.58 19.82 8.36
C PRO A 248 -12.47 18.34 7.99
N LEU A 249 -12.22 17.47 8.98
CA LEU A 249 -12.14 16.02 8.74
C LEU A 249 -13.45 15.48 8.16
N ARG A 250 -14.60 15.84 8.75
CA ARG A 250 -15.90 15.41 8.26
C ARG A 250 -16.17 15.87 6.83
N TRP A 251 -15.79 17.10 6.49
CA TRP A 251 -15.92 17.61 5.13
C TRP A 251 -15.03 16.83 4.15
N ALA A 252 -13.79 16.53 4.53
CA ALA A 252 -12.84 15.81 3.69
C ALA A 252 -13.26 14.37 3.33
N VAL A 253 -14.09 13.72 4.16
CA VAL A 253 -14.57 12.34 3.94
C VAL A 253 -16.03 12.27 3.48
N ARG A 254 -16.68 13.42 3.29
CA ARG A 254 -18.10 13.48 2.93
C ARG A 254 -18.28 13.14 1.45
N GLY A 255 -19.36 12.44 1.13
CA GLY A 255 -19.76 12.17 -0.25
C GLY A 255 -19.02 11.02 -0.92
N VAL A 256 -18.03 10.39 -0.27
CA VAL A 256 -17.38 9.19 -0.79
C VAL A 256 -18.20 7.95 -0.43
N PRO A 257 -18.80 7.24 -1.41
CA PRO A 257 -19.53 6.01 -1.15
C PRO A 257 -18.58 4.85 -0.83
N LEU A 258 -19.05 3.91 -0.02
CA LEU A 258 -18.42 2.62 0.24
C LEU A 258 -19.37 1.49 -0.21
N VAL A 259 -19.86 1.60 -1.45
CA VAL A 259 -20.85 0.66 -2.02
C VAL A 259 -20.12 -0.61 -2.48
N GLY A 260 -20.71 -1.79 -2.26
CA GLY A 260 -20.14 -3.07 -2.71
C GLY A 260 -19.26 -3.80 -1.69
N GLY A 261 -18.97 -3.18 -0.54
CA GLY A 261 -18.35 -3.85 0.61
C GLY A 261 -19.38 -4.59 1.50
N PRO A 262 -18.96 -5.59 2.31
CA PRO A 262 -19.82 -6.27 3.29
C PRO A 262 -20.11 -5.42 4.54
N VAL A 263 -19.82 -4.12 4.49
CA VAL A 263 -19.92 -3.22 5.63
C VAL A 263 -21.28 -2.53 5.59
N GLU A 264 -22.03 -2.54 6.69
CA GLU A 264 -23.30 -1.79 6.81
C GLU A 264 -23.11 -0.27 6.59
N GLU A 265 -21.88 0.20 6.71
CA GLU A 265 -21.44 1.59 6.56
C GLU A 265 -21.33 1.95 5.08
N ARG A 266 -22.32 2.68 4.57
CA ARG A 266 -22.43 3.01 3.13
C ARG A 266 -21.55 4.16 2.67
N THR A 267 -20.90 4.88 3.60
CA THR A 267 -20.10 6.08 3.30
C THR A 267 -18.81 6.12 4.10
N LEU A 268 -17.78 6.77 3.55
CA LEU A 268 -16.50 6.99 4.22
C LEU A 268 -16.67 7.82 5.51
N GLU A 269 -17.56 8.82 5.51
CA GLU A 269 -17.90 9.59 6.71
C GLU A 269 -18.42 8.69 7.84
N GLN A 270 -19.34 7.78 7.54
CA GLN A 270 -19.89 6.86 8.54
C GLN A 270 -18.83 5.88 9.05
N ARG A 271 -18.01 5.33 8.15
CA ARG A 271 -16.87 4.46 8.50
C ARG A 271 -15.92 5.16 9.47
N VAL A 272 -15.45 6.36 9.14
CA VAL A 272 -14.51 7.13 9.97
C VAL A 272 -15.15 7.51 11.31
N ALA A 273 -16.44 7.89 11.33
CA ALA A 273 -17.16 8.19 12.56
C ALA A 273 -17.30 6.98 13.49
N ASN A 274 -17.54 5.78 12.93
CA ASN A 274 -17.67 4.53 13.70
C ASN A 274 -16.31 4.05 14.21
N LEU A 275 -15.26 4.12 13.40
CA LEU A 275 -13.88 3.87 13.84
C LEU A 275 -13.50 4.79 15.00
N ALA A 276 -13.80 6.09 14.89
CA ALA A 276 -13.53 7.05 15.96
C ALA A 276 -14.41 6.82 17.20
N GLY A 277 -15.68 6.46 17.01
CA GLY A 277 -16.62 6.18 18.10
C GLY A 277 -16.30 4.92 18.89
N GLY A 278 -15.62 3.95 18.26
CA GLY A 278 -15.24 2.69 18.89
C GLY A 278 -13.98 2.73 19.75
N LEU A 279 -13.20 3.81 19.69
CA LEU A 279 -11.95 3.94 20.45
C LEU A 279 -12.21 3.99 21.96
N GLY A 280 -11.57 3.10 22.72
CA GLY A 280 -11.70 3.02 24.17
C GLY A 280 -13.07 2.50 24.63
N GLY A 281 -13.86 1.92 23.72
CA GLY A 281 -15.21 1.45 23.96
C GLY A 281 -15.44 -0.02 23.59
N SER A 282 -16.66 -0.49 23.83
CA SER A 282 -17.08 -1.88 23.60
C SER A 282 -17.67 -2.14 22.20
N LEU A 283 -17.50 -1.20 21.26
CA LEU A 283 -17.98 -1.40 19.90
C LEU A 283 -17.29 -2.62 19.30
N ALA A 284 -18.05 -3.41 18.54
CA ALA A 284 -17.55 -4.63 17.90
C ALA A 284 -16.28 -4.32 17.08
N PRO A 285 -15.26 -5.19 17.12
CA PRO A 285 -14.05 -5.01 16.34
C PRO A 285 -14.35 -4.74 14.86
N PRO A 286 -13.60 -3.86 14.18
CA PRO A 286 -13.82 -3.59 12.77
C PRO A 286 -13.63 -4.89 11.97
N VAL A 287 -14.64 -5.23 11.18
CA VAL A 287 -14.58 -6.36 10.24
C VAL A 287 -13.84 -5.90 8.98
N ARG A 288 -12.91 -6.74 8.54
CA ARG A 288 -12.08 -6.53 7.35
C ARG A 288 -12.66 -7.35 6.18
N PRO A 289 -13.01 -6.72 5.06
CA PRO A 289 -13.50 -7.44 3.88
C PRO A 289 -12.38 -8.22 3.19
N THR A 290 -12.72 -9.15 2.30
CA THR A 290 -11.74 -9.74 1.37
C THR A 290 -11.23 -8.68 0.40
N ALA A 291 -10.05 -8.93 -0.21
CA ALA A 291 -9.49 -8.02 -1.20
C ALA A 291 -10.44 -7.79 -2.39
N GLU A 292 -11.06 -8.84 -2.94
CA GLU A 292 -12.02 -8.73 -4.04
C GLU A 292 -13.22 -7.84 -3.69
N LYS A 293 -13.84 -8.04 -2.51
CA LYS A 293 -14.99 -7.20 -2.09
C LYS A 293 -14.59 -5.74 -1.91
N ALA A 294 -13.41 -5.47 -1.37
CA ALA A 294 -12.93 -4.11 -1.21
C ALA A 294 -12.59 -3.45 -2.55
N VAL A 295 -12.05 -4.21 -3.50
CA VAL A 295 -11.68 -3.69 -4.83
C VAL A 295 -12.88 -3.50 -5.73
N GLY A 296 -13.88 -4.38 -5.67
CA GLY A 296 -15.15 -4.19 -6.39
C GLY A 296 -15.87 -2.91 -5.96
N ALA A 297 -15.70 -2.48 -4.71
CA ALA A 297 -16.24 -1.23 -4.19
C ALA A 297 -15.55 0.04 -4.73
N LEU A 298 -14.47 -0.10 -5.50
CA LEU A 298 -13.74 1.02 -6.09
C LEU A 298 -14.30 1.46 -7.44
N VAL A 299 -15.09 0.61 -8.11
CA VAL A 299 -15.70 0.93 -9.40
C VAL A 299 -16.67 2.11 -9.24
N GLY A 300 -16.53 3.10 -10.10
CA GLY A 300 -17.28 4.36 -10.05
C GLY A 300 -16.68 5.42 -9.12
N LEU A 301 -15.53 5.16 -8.49
CA LEU A 301 -14.79 6.16 -7.71
C LEU A 301 -13.65 6.78 -8.52
N GLU A 302 -13.39 8.05 -8.28
CA GLU A 302 -12.12 8.68 -8.66
C GLU A 302 -10.96 8.05 -7.88
N LEU A 303 -9.77 8.01 -8.48
CA LEU A 303 -8.57 7.35 -7.92
C LEU A 303 -8.24 7.80 -6.49
N GLY A 304 -8.37 9.09 -6.17
CA GLY A 304 -8.15 9.62 -4.83
C GLY A 304 -9.16 9.08 -3.81
N ALA A 305 -10.44 9.08 -4.16
CA ALA A 305 -11.52 8.54 -3.35
C ALA A 305 -11.38 7.01 -3.18
N ALA A 306 -10.97 6.30 -4.22
CA ALA A 306 -10.71 4.87 -4.20
C ALA A 306 -9.59 4.51 -3.21
N ARG A 307 -8.49 5.27 -3.19
CA ARG A 307 -7.41 5.08 -2.21
C ARG A 307 -7.88 5.29 -0.78
N LEU A 308 -8.69 6.32 -0.53
CA LEU A 308 -9.27 6.59 0.79
C LEU A 308 -10.24 5.47 1.23
N ALA A 309 -11.10 5.02 0.31
CA ALA A 309 -12.03 3.92 0.55
C ALA A 309 -11.28 2.62 0.90
N LEU A 310 -10.26 2.27 0.10
CA LEU A 310 -9.44 1.08 0.32
C LEU A 310 -8.70 1.12 1.67
N ALA A 311 -8.12 2.27 2.02
CA ALA A 311 -7.46 2.48 3.31
C ALA A 311 -8.43 2.35 4.49
N ALA A 312 -9.66 2.86 4.35
CA ALA A 312 -10.68 2.82 5.40
C ALA A 312 -11.35 1.45 5.57
N MET A 313 -11.51 0.71 4.47
CA MET A 313 -12.01 -0.66 4.48
C MET A 313 -11.01 -1.64 5.10
N ASP A 314 -9.71 -1.41 4.86
CA ASP A 314 -8.60 -2.25 5.32
C ASP A 314 -8.81 -3.74 4.97
N PRO A 315 -8.77 -4.09 3.68
CA PRO A 315 -9.01 -5.46 3.25
C PRO A 315 -8.02 -6.43 3.89
N ASP A 316 -8.53 -7.61 4.23
CA ASP A 316 -7.72 -8.70 4.73
C ASP A 316 -7.01 -9.43 3.58
N THR A 317 -5.82 -8.96 3.24
CA THR A 317 -5.02 -9.52 2.16
C THR A 317 -4.49 -10.93 2.47
N THR A 318 -4.55 -11.39 3.74
CA THR A 318 -4.17 -12.76 4.09
C THR A 318 -5.15 -13.81 3.58
N LEU A 319 -6.38 -13.41 3.24
CA LEU A 319 -7.43 -14.30 2.74
C LEU A 319 -7.34 -14.54 1.21
N GLY A 320 -6.35 -13.95 0.54
CA GLY A 320 -6.26 -13.91 -0.92
C GLY A 320 -7.32 -12.99 -1.55
N ALA A 321 -7.49 -13.07 -2.87
CA ALA A 321 -8.54 -12.30 -3.55
C ALA A 321 -9.94 -12.70 -3.05
N GLY A 322 -10.17 -13.96 -2.67
CA GLY A 322 -11.51 -14.53 -2.52
C GLY A 322 -11.87 -15.35 -3.77
N PRO A 323 -12.90 -16.21 -3.72
CA PRO A 323 -13.34 -16.93 -4.89
C PRO A 323 -13.92 -15.94 -5.89
N VAL A 324 -13.17 -15.72 -6.98
CA VAL A 324 -13.62 -14.98 -8.15
C VAL A 324 -14.91 -15.62 -8.66
N ALA A 325 -16.04 -14.94 -8.51
CA ALA A 325 -17.20 -15.28 -9.32
C ALA A 325 -16.79 -15.01 -10.77
N ALA A 326 -16.69 -16.05 -11.59
CA ALA A 326 -16.38 -15.89 -13.00
C ALA A 326 -17.36 -14.90 -13.62
N HIS A 327 -16.88 -13.70 -13.94
CA HIS A 327 -17.65 -12.73 -14.68
C HIS A 327 -17.66 -13.17 -16.14
N THR A 328 -18.72 -13.86 -16.54
CA THR A 328 -19.04 -14.05 -17.95
C THR A 328 -19.37 -12.67 -18.50
N PRO A 329 -18.65 -12.13 -19.49
CA PRO A 329 -19.06 -10.88 -20.12
C PRO A 329 -20.47 -11.09 -20.67
N GLU A 330 -21.43 -10.25 -20.26
CA GLU A 330 -22.76 -10.24 -20.85
C GLU A 330 -22.60 -9.91 -22.34
N GLU A 331 -22.90 -10.91 -23.17
CA GLU A 331 -23.04 -10.76 -24.61
C GLU A 331 -24.20 -9.80 -24.84
N VAL A 332 -23.89 -8.55 -25.18
CA VAL A 332 -24.90 -7.54 -25.56
C VAL A 332 -25.45 -7.97 -26.91
N THR A 333 -26.51 -8.77 -26.89
CA THR A 333 -27.26 -9.13 -28.07
C THR A 333 -27.94 -7.87 -28.61
N HIS A 334 -27.34 -7.26 -29.62
CA HIS A 334 -27.97 -6.19 -30.39
C HIS A 334 -29.18 -6.76 -31.15
N GLN A 335 -30.36 -6.64 -30.54
CA GLN A 335 -31.63 -6.87 -31.21
C GLN A 335 -31.92 -5.65 -32.10
N HIS A 336 -31.55 -5.72 -33.38
CA HIS A 336 -32.07 -4.81 -34.39
C HIS A 336 -33.54 -5.13 -34.62
N HIS A 337 -34.39 -4.12 -34.50
CA HIS A 337 -35.78 -4.15 -34.95
C HIS A 337 -35.95 -3.26 -36.17
#